data_AF-A0A1T5CH67-F1
#
_entry.id   AF-A0A1T5CH67-F1
#
_cell.length_a   1.000
_cell.length_b   1.000
_cell.length_c   1.000
_cell.angle_alpha   90.00
_cell.angle_beta   90.00
_cell.angle_gamma   90.00
#
_symmetry.space_group_name_H-M   'P 1'
#
loop_
_entity.id
_entity.type
_entity.pdbx_description
1 polymer ?
#
loop_
_entity_poly.entity_id
_entity_poly.type
_entity_poly.pdbx_seq_one_letter_code
_entity_poly.pdbx_strand_id
1 'polypeptide(L)'
;MASTYYSVELGGSSSGRRYPVSGVGMGGRTIHSARGEYTISAALVVNDIIDMFDLPPNARVVGGFLKSDDLDTGGSPAIVLALGDAVDDDRFFTGATIGQAGGVTTVLAASGVDYVTTAKTRVKAKVTTGPATGATTGTIVGVLHYFVEEPK
;
A
#
# COMPACT_ATOMS: atom_id res chain seq x y z
N MET A 1 28.79 37.73 14.99
CA MET A 1 27.32 37.66 15.17
C MET A 1 27.02 36.39 15.95
N ALA A 2 26.61 36.54 17.21
CA ALA A 2 26.23 35.40 18.05
C ALA A 2 24.73 35.15 17.87
N SER A 3 24.35 33.93 17.48
CA SER A 3 22.95 33.52 17.37
C SER A 3 22.43 33.16 18.76
N THR A 4 21.47 33.93 19.26
CA THR A 4 20.76 33.63 20.51
C THR A 4 19.65 32.62 20.23
N TYR A 5 19.76 31.40 20.77
CA TYR A 5 18.69 30.41 20.72
C TYR A 5 17.71 30.67 21.86
N TYR A 6 16.44 30.93 21.53
CA TYR A 6 15.34 30.91 22.49
C TYR A 6 14.81 29.48 22.61
N SER A 7 14.99 28.85 23.77
CA SER A 7 14.20 27.68 24.16
C SER A 7 12.93 28.18 24.82
N VAL A 8 11.78 28.06 24.13
CA VAL A 8 10.48 28.13 24.78
C VAL A 8 10.24 26.77 25.44
N GLU A 9 10.33 26.73 26.77
CA GLU A 9 9.67 25.66 27.52
C GLU A 9 8.17 25.92 27.43
N LEU A 10 7.48 25.17 26.56
CA LEU A 10 6.04 25.08 26.62
C LEU A 10 5.69 24.34 27.91
N GLY A 11 5.34 25.12 28.95
CA GLY A 11 4.82 24.62 30.21
C GLY A 11 3.76 23.56 29.97
N GLY A 12 3.91 22.43 30.68
CA GLY A 12 3.31 21.16 30.35
C GLY A 12 1.78 21.14 30.31
N SER A 13 1.26 20.38 29.34
CA SER A 13 -0.01 19.67 29.45
C SER A 13 0.30 18.18 29.60
N SER A 14 -0.17 17.62 30.70
CA SER A 14 -0.02 16.23 31.14
C SER A 14 -0.80 15.24 30.27
N SER A 15 -0.45 15.10 29.00
CA SER A 15 -1.10 14.09 28.15
C SER A 15 -0.08 13.29 27.33
N GLY A 16 -0.03 11.99 27.59
CA GLY A 16 -0.01 11.05 26.47
C GLY A 16 1.32 10.45 26.03
N ARG A 17 2.35 10.33 26.87
CA ARG A 17 3.40 9.32 26.57
C ARG A 17 2.87 7.92 26.86
N ARG A 18 2.08 7.38 25.95
CA ARG A 18 1.87 5.93 25.85
C ARG A 18 3.08 5.36 25.13
N TYR A 19 4.05 4.89 25.91
CA TYR A 19 5.04 3.97 25.38
C TYR A 19 4.29 2.73 24.87
N PRO A 20 4.52 2.28 23.62
CA PRO A 20 3.87 1.08 23.13
C PRO A 20 4.38 -0.13 23.93
N VAL A 21 3.48 -0.73 24.71
CA VAL A 21 3.67 -2.05 25.30
C VAL A 21 3.50 -3.10 24.20
N SER A 22 4.36 -4.12 24.22
CA SER A 22 4.27 -5.26 23.30
C SER A 22 2.93 -5.99 23.51
N GLY A 23 2.05 -5.94 22.52
CA GLY A 23 0.78 -6.68 22.49
C GLY A 23 -0.47 -5.82 22.77
N VAL A 24 -1.37 -5.78 21.77
CA VAL A 24 -2.70 -5.13 21.71
C VAL A 24 -2.76 -3.65 22.08
N GLY A 25 -2.68 -2.79 21.05
CA GLY A 25 -2.70 -1.34 21.19
C GLY A 25 -3.90 -0.82 21.98
N MET A 26 -3.63 -0.25 23.16
CA MET A 26 -4.62 0.40 23.99
C MET A 26 -4.87 1.82 23.48
N GLY A 27 -5.99 2.01 22.78
CA GLY A 27 -6.55 3.30 22.38
C GLY A 27 -6.92 3.39 20.90
N GLY A 28 -8.17 3.04 20.56
CA GLY A 28 -8.95 3.51 19.38
C GLY A 28 -8.34 3.45 17.96
N ARG A 29 -7.09 3.04 17.77
CA ARG A 29 -6.33 3.15 16.51
C ARG A 29 -5.36 1.98 16.35
N THR A 30 -5.85 0.77 16.57
CA THR A 30 -5.06 -0.44 16.28
C THR A 30 -4.82 -0.53 14.77
N ILE A 31 -3.56 -0.74 14.38
CA ILE A 31 -3.22 -0.95 12.97
C ILE A 31 -3.54 -2.41 12.61
N HIS A 32 -4.40 -2.56 11.61
CA HIS A 32 -4.74 -3.79 10.92
C HIS A 32 -3.94 -3.89 9.63
N SER A 33 -3.75 -5.12 9.16
CA SER A 33 -3.07 -5.41 7.90
C SER A 33 -3.98 -6.26 7.04
N ALA A 34 -4.38 -5.75 5.88
CA ALA A 34 -5.04 -6.56 4.84
C ALA A 34 -3.98 -7.05 3.85
N ARG A 35 -4.05 -8.33 3.49
CA ARG A 35 -3.10 -9.02 2.63
C ARG A 35 -3.84 -9.77 1.54
N GLY A 36 -3.38 -9.63 0.30
CA GLY A 36 -3.79 -10.45 -0.84
C GLY A 36 -2.56 -11.03 -1.52
N GLU A 37 -2.69 -12.25 -1.99
CA GLU A 37 -1.65 -12.95 -2.75
C GLU A 37 -2.31 -13.61 -3.97
N TYR A 38 -1.70 -13.43 -5.12
CA TYR A 38 -2.14 -14.02 -6.37
C TYR A 38 -0.99 -14.78 -7.01
N THR A 39 -1.22 -16.06 -7.31
CA THR A 39 -0.28 -16.90 -8.07
C THR A 39 -0.66 -16.88 -9.53
N ILE A 40 0.30 -16.55 -10.38
CA ILE A 40 0.12 -16.45 -11.82
C ILE A 40 0.21 -17.84 -12.46
N SER A 41 -0.66 -18.10 -13.43
CA SER A 41 -0.69 -19.34 -14.23
C SER A 41 -0.57 -19.09 -15.75
N ALA A 42 -0.59 -17.82 -16.17
CA ALA A 42 -0.45 -17.39 -17.56
C ALA A 42 0.20 -16.00 -17.58
N ALA A 43 0.90 -15.67 -18.67
CA ALA A 43 1.51 -14.35 -18.81
C ALA A 43 0.48 -13.22 -18.66
N LEU A 44 0.76 -12.28 -17.76
CA LEU A 44 -0.06 -11.10 -17.57
C LEU A 44 0.03 -10.18 -18.80
N VAL A 45 -1.07 -9.50 -19.11
CA VAL A 45 -1.14 -8.50 -20.18
C VAL A 45 -1.66 -7.17 -19.65
N VAL A 46 -1.45 -6.11 -20.44
CA VAL A 46 -1.98 -4.79 -20.11
C VAL A 46 -3.50 -4.84 -19.89
N ASN A 47 -3.97 -4.15 -18.87
CA ASN A 47 -5.37 -4.13 -18.39
C ASN A 47 -5.86 -5.40 -17.69
N ASP A 48 -4.99 -6.37 -17.40
CA ASP A 48 -5.36 -7.41 -16.44
C ASP A 48 -5.63 -6.80 -15.07
N ILE A 49 -6.74 -7.24 -14.45
CA ILE A 49 -7.21 -6.80 -13.15
C ILE A 49 -7.29 -8.02 -12.23
N ILE A 50 -6.62 -7.94 -11.09
CA ILE A 50 -6.54 -9.01 -10.10
C ILE A 50 -7.16 -8.50 -8.81
N ASP A 51 -8.21 -9.16 -8.35
CA ASP A 51 -8.83 -8.86 -7.06
C ASP A 51 -7.95 -9.37 -5.91
N MET A 52 -7.56 -8.48 -4.99
CA MET A 52 -6.58 -8.81 -3.94
C MET A 52 -7.25 -9.04 -2.57
N PHE A 53 -7.95 -8.04 -2.04
CA PHE A 53 -8.63 -8.10 -0.75
C PHE A 53 -9.65 -6.97 -0.59
N ASP A 54 -10.46 -7.04 0.47
CA ASP A 54 -11.42 -6.00 0.83
C ASP A 54 -10.92 -5.16 2.01
N LEU A 55 -11.07 -3.84 1.92
CA LEU A 55 -10.98 -2.94 3.07
C LEU A 55 -12.38 -2.64 3.62
N PRO A 56 -12.57 -2.58 4.95
CA PRO A 56 -13.84 -2.19 5.53
C PRO A 56 -14.12 -0.69 5.27
N PRO A 57 -15.37 -0.22 5.44
CA PRO A 57 -15.65 1.21 5.50
C PRO A 57 -14.88 1.89 6.63
N ASN A 58 -14.58 3.18 6.46
CA ASN A 58 -13.81 4.02 7.39
C ASN A 58 -12.38 3.51 7.66
N ALA A 59 -11.81 2.70 6.76
CA ALA A 59 -10.42 2.30 6.85
C ALA A 59 -9.53 3.45 6.39
N ARG A 60 -8.74 4.02 7.31
CA ARG A 60 -7.67 4.96 6.98
C ARG A 60 -6.38 4.20 6.69
N VAL A 61 -5.89 4.28 5.45
CA VAL A 61 -4.64 3.66 5.03
C VAL A 61 -3.45 4.50 5.49
N VAL A 62 -2.48 3.86 6.14
CA VAL A 62 -1.28 4.51 6.72
C VAL A 62 0.04 3.96 6.17
N GLY A 63 -0.01 2.88 5.40
CA GLY A 63 1.17 2.24 4.83
C GLY A 63 0.85 0.93 4.16
N GLY A 64 1.88 0.21 3.74
CA GLY A 64 1.75 -1.07 3.05
C GLY A 64 2.97 -1.39 2.21
N PHE A 65 2.87 -2.49 1.46
CA PHE A 65 3.86 -2.84 0.45
C PHE A 65 3.21 -3.60 -0.70
N LEU A 66 3.82 -3.49 -1.88
CA LEU A 66 3.55 -4.34 -3.03
C LEU A 66 4.82 -5.13 -3.33
N LYS A 67 4.70 -6.44 -3.41
CA LYS A 67 5.80 -7.37 -3.74
C LYS A 67 5.41 -8.15 -4.99
N SER A 68 6.38 -8.41 -5.85
CA SER A 68 6.25 -9.30 -6.98
C SER A 68 7.48 -10.20 -7.08
N ASP A 69 7.29 -11.41 -7.61
CA ASP A 69 8.41 -12.15 -8.21
C ASP A 69 8.77 -11.53 -9.58
N ASP A 70 9.76 -12.09 -10.27
CA ASP A 70 10.09 -11.71 -11.65
C ASP A 70 8.99 -12.22 -12.60
N LEU A 71 8.23 -11.29 -13.17
CA LEU A 71 7.10 -11.51 -14.06
C LEU A 71 7.38 -11.05 -15.50
N ASP A 72 8.54 -10.44 -15.75
CA ASP A 72 8.95 -9.97 -17.06
C ASP A 72 10.40 -10.34 -17.30
N THR A 73 10.56 -11.51 -17.93
CA THR A 73 11.86 -12.02 -18.34
C THR A 73 12.44 -11.27 -19.55
N GLY A 74 11.66 -10.35 -20.12
CA GLY A 74 12.06 -9.50 -21.24
C GLY A 74 12.48 -8.10 -20.78
N GLY A 75 13.22 -7.39 -21.63
CA GLY A 75 13.75 -6.06 -21.29
C GLY A 75 12.68 -4.97 -21.22
N SER A 76 12.30 -4.43 -22.38
CA SER A 76 11.38 -3.29 -22.50
C SER A 76 10.31 -3.58 -23.55
N PRO A 77 9.03 -3.21 -23.33
CA PRO A 77 8.51 -2.48 -22.17
C PRO A 77 8.52 -3.33 -20.89
N ALA A 78 8.86 -2.70 -19.76
CA ALA A 78 8.86 -3.36 -18.46
C ALA A 78 7.43 -3.43 -17.91
N ILE A 79 7.05 -4.56 -17.32
CA ILE A 79 5.76 -4.67 -16.61
C ILE A 79 5.63 -3.59 -15.53
N VAL A 80 4.47 -2.92 -15.51
CA VAL A 80 4.13 -1.92 -14.49
C VAL A 80 2.84 -2.34 -13.80
N LEU A 81 2.90 -2.38 -12.47
CA LEU A 81 1.78 -2.70 -11.61
C LEU A 81 1.28 -1.44 -10.91
N ALA A 82 -0.04 -1.38 -10.75
CA ALA A 82 -0.73 -0.44 -9.88
C ALA A 82 -1.57 -1.21 -8.87
N LEU A 83 -1.81 -0.62 -7.70
CA LEU A 83 -2.74 -1.13 -6.70
C LEU A 83 -3.72 -0.02 -6.34
N GLY A 84 -5.00 -0.29 -6.52
CA GLY A 84 -6.05 0.70 -6.37
C GLY A 84 -7.40 0.06 -6.08
N ASP A 85 -8.47 0.77 -6.41
CA ASP A 85 -9.84 0.27 -6.31
C ASP A 85 -10.66 0.67 -7.54
N ALA A 86 -11.96 0.38 -7.52
CA ALA A 86 -12.82 0.54 -8.69
C ALA A 86 -12.95 1.99 -9.20
N VAL A 87 -12.61 3.00 -8.38
CA VAL A 87 -12.68 4.42 -8.79
C VAL A 87 -11.34 4.90 -9.32
N ASP A 88 -10.25 4.32 -8.84
CA ASP A 88 -8.89 4.77 -9.08
C ASP A 88 -7.94 3.58 -9.02
N ASP A 89 -7.47 3.15 -10.18
CA ASP A 89 -6.66 1.96 -10.37
C ASP A 89 -5.27 2.05 -9.71
N ASP A 90 -4.79 3.26 -9.39
CA ASP A 90 -3.45 3.50 -8.84
C ASP A 90 -3.44 4.26 -7.51
N ARG A 91 -4.59 4.30 -6.83
CA ARG A 91 -4.78 4.98 -5.54
C ARG A 91 -3.72 4.67 -4.49
N PHE A 92 -3.29 3.41 -4.34
CA PHE A 92 -2.40 3.01 -3.24
C PHE A 92 -0.96 2.82 -3.69
N PHE A 93 -0.76 2.23 -4.86
CA PHE A 93 0.55 2.11 -5.50
C PHE A 93 0.40 2.45 -6.98
N THR A 94 1.33 3.24 -7.50
CA THR A 94 1.39 3.64 -8.91
C THR A 94 2.77 3.39 -9.47
N GLY A 95 2.85 3.09 -10.77
CA GLY A 95 4.13 3.00 -11.48
C GLY A 95 5.10 1.91 -10.96
N ALA A 96 4.63 0.86 -10.31
CA ALA A 96 5.51 -0.12 -9.69
C ALA A 96 6.12 -1.08 -10.72
N THR A 97 7.42 -0.92 -11.00
CA THR A 97 8.21 -1.77 -11.93
C THR A 97 8.80 -3.02 -11.28
N ILE A 98 8.38 -3.34 -10.04
CA ILE A 98 8.92 -4.45 -9.25
C ILE A 98 8.76 -5.82 -9.89
N GLY A 99 7.87 -5.96 -10.89
CA GLY A 99 7.67 -7.20 -11.63
C GLY A 99 8.75 -7.48 -12.68
N GLN A 100 9.66 -6.54 -12.97
CA GLN A 100 10.69 -6.73 -14.01
C GLN A 100 11.85 -7.61 -13.58
N ALA A 101 12.20 -7.59 -12.29
CA ALA A 101 13.32 -8.38 -11.75
C ALA A 101 12.93 -9.07 -10.44
N GLY A 102 11.64 -9.02 -10.10
CA GLY A 102 11.14 -9.25 -8.75
C GLY A 102 11.58 -8.15 -7.78
N GLY A 103 10.83 -8.00 -6.70
CA GLY A 103 11.15 -7.02 -5.69
C GLY A 103 9.96 -6.63 -4.82
N VAL A 104 10.19 -5.58 -4.04
CA VAL A 104 9.19 -4.98 -3.17
C VAL A 104 9.28 -3.47 -3.28
N THR A 105 8.13 -2.81 -3.27
CA THR A 105 8.02 -1.37 -3.07
C THR A 105 7.14 -1.09 -1.86
N THR A 106 7.54 -0.12 -1.06
CA THR A 106 6.77 0.41 0.08
C THR A 106 6.36 1.87 -0.16
N VAL A 107 6.63 2.39 -1.36
CA VAL A 107 6.30 3.78 -1.72
C VAL A 107 4.83 3.83 -2.09
N LEU A 108 3.99 4.29 -1.16
CA LEU A 108 2.58 4.53 -1.43
C LEU A 108 2.43 5.74 -2.38
N ALA A 109 1.41 5.67 -3.22
CA ALA A 109 0.97 6.83 -3.99
C ALA A 109 0.44 7.93 -3.05
N ALA A 110 0.66 9.19 -3.43
CA ALA A 110 0.22 10.33 -2.63
C ALA A 110 -1.30 10.38 -2.43
N SER A 111 -2.07 9.82 -3.36
CA SER A 111 -3.52 9.66 -3.28
C SER A 111 -3.98 8.60 -2.25
N GLY A 112 -3.09 7.69 -1.85
CA GLY A 112 -3.41 6.55 -0.98
C GLY A 112 -2.97 6.74 0.47
N VAL A 113 -1.95 7.56 0.72
CA VAL A 113 -1.54 7.90 2.09
C VAL A 113 -2.65 8.70 2.76
N ASP A 114 -3.06 8.27 3.96
CA ASP A 114 -4.16 8.84 4.74
C ASP A 114 -5.54 8.80 4.05
N TYR A 115 -5.68 8.06 2.95
CA TYR A 115 -6.97 7.84 2.31
C TYR A 115 -7.91 7.07 3.23
N VAL A 116 -9.18 7.53 3.30
CA VAL A 116 -10.24 6.89 4.09
C VAL A 116 -11.30 6.32 3.15
N THR A 117 -11.54 5.01 3.25
CA THR A 117 -12.63 4.36 2.51
C THR A 117 -13.98 4.82 3.04
N THR A 118 -14.94 5.08 2.14
CA THR A 118 -16.31 5.50 2.52
C THR A 118 -17.29 4.32 2.58
N ALA A 119 -16.94 3.20 1.96
CA ALA A 119 -17.72 1.97 1.92
C ALA A 119 -16.76 0.78 2.00
N LYS A 120 -17.31 -0.44 1.96
CA LYS A 120 -16.48 -1.64 1.74
C LYS A 120 -15.83 -1.53 0.36
N THR A 121 -14.50 -1.52 0.31
CA THR A 121 -13.73 -1.26 -0.92
C THR A 121 -12.93 -2.50 -1.31
N ARG A 122 -13.18 -3.01 -2.52
CA ARG A 122 -12.36 -4.05 -3.14
C ARG A 122 -11.07 -3.43 -3.68
N VAL A 123 -9.94 -3.84 -3.13
CA VAL A 123 -8.60 -3.47 -3.61
C VAL A 123 -8.20 -4.43 -4.73
N LYS A 124 -7.66 -3.88 -5.82
CA LYS A 124 -7.31 -4.58 -7.04
C LYS A 124 -5.89 -4.21 -7.46
N ALA A 125 -5.14 -5.19 -7.95
CA ALA A 125 -3.92 -4.93 -8.69
C ALA A 125 -4.25 -4.83 -10.19
N LYS A 126 -3.68 -3.84 -10.88
CA LYS A 126 -3.83 -3.66 -12.32
C LYS A 126 -2.48 -3.66 -13.00
N VAL A 127 -2.39 -4.30 -14.14
CA VAL A 127 -1.24 -4.21 -15.04
C VAL A 127 -1.44 -2.98 -15.93
N THR A 128 -0.71 -1.90 -15.66
CA THR A 128 -0.81 -0.64 -16.43
C THR A 128 0.07 -0.65 -17.68
N THR A 129 1.16 -1.41 -17.64
CA THR A 129 2.00 -1.74 -18.80
C THR A 129 2.27 -3.23 -18.78
N GLY A 130 2.01 -3.93 -19.89
CA GLY A 130 2.29 -5.36 -20.01
C GLY A 130 3.80 -5.66 -20.08
N PRO A 131 4.22 -6.88 -19.74
CA PRO A 131 5.60 -7.32 -19.84
C PRO A 131 6.07 -7.41 -21.29
N ALA A 132 7.38 -7.30 -21.52
CA ALA A 132 7.99 -7.64 -22.81
C ALA A 132 7.93 -9.15 -23.07
N THR A 133 8.31 -9.95 -22.07
CA THR A 133 8.17 -11.41 -22.08
C THR A 133 7.59 -11.86 -20.75
N GLY A 134 6.27 -12.02 -20.71
CA GLY A 134 5.54 -12.36 -19.48
C GLY A 134 5.87 -13.76 -18.94
N ALA A 135 6.15 -13.84 -17.64
CA ALA A 135 6.30 -15.11 -16.95
C ALA A 135 4.96 -15.84 -16.80
N THR A 136 4.98 -17.17 -16.84
CA THR A 136 3.80 -18.02 -16.63
C THR A 136 3.69 -18.57 -15.21
N THR A 137 4.65 -18.24 -14.36
CA THR A 137 4.72 -18.61 -12.93
C THR A 137 5.20 -17.41 -12.13
N GLY A 138 4.82 -17.33 -10.86
CA GLY A 138 5.25 -16.27 -9.95
C GLY A 138 4.09 -15.76 -9.10
N THR A 139 4.40 -14.87 -8.16
CA THR A 139 3.42 -14.33 -7.21
C THR A 139 3.42 -12.81 -7.18
N ILE A 140 2.23 -12.24 -6.99
CA ILE A 140 2.03 -10.84 -6.61
C ILE A 140 1.43 -10.82 -5.20
N VAL A 141 2.00 -10.02 -4.31
CA VAL A 141 1.51 -9.84 -2.94
C VAL A 141 1.29 -8.37 -2.68
N GLY A 142 0.06 -8.00 -2.34
CA GLY A 142 -0.30 -6.65 -1.91
C GLY A 142 -0.67 -6.64 -0.43
N VAL A 143 -0.15 -5.67 0.31
CA VAL A 143 -0.49 -5.44 1.71
C VAL A 143 -0.77 -3.96 1.95
N LEU A 144 -1.86 -3.67 2.66
CA LEU A 144 -2.15 -2.34 3.18
C LEU A 144 -2.34 -2.39 4.70
N HIS A 145 -1.70 -1.45 5.37
CA HIS A 145 -1.84 -1.18 6.79
C HIS A 145 -2.85 -0.06 6.98
N TYR A 146 -3.84 -0.28 7.84
CA TYR A 146 -4.92 0.67 8.07
C TYR A 146 -5.40 0.61 9.51
N PHE A 147 -6.06 1.66 9.99
CA PHE A 147 -6.92 1.58 11.18
C PHE A 147 -8.34 1.99 10.79
N VAL A 148 -9.34 1.53 11.55
CA VAL A 148 -10.73 1.90 11.30
C VAL A 148 -11.06 3.12 12.13
N GLU A 149 -11.53 4.19 11.47
CA GLU A 149 -12.03 5.37 12.16
C GLU A 149 -13.44 5.10 12.70
N GLU A 150 -13.74 5.67 13.87
CA GLU A 150 -15.10 5.70 14.36
C GLU A 150 -16.00 6.43 13.33
N PRO A 151 -17.22 5.94 13.09
CA PRO A 151 -18.19 6.67 12.28
C PRO A 151 -18.37 8.07 12.88
N LYS A 152 -18.25 9.11 12.05
CA LYS A 152 -18.58 10.48 12.45
C LYS A 152 -20.08 10.69 12.51
#